data_AF-A0A251UI49-F1
#
_entry.id   AF-A0A251UI49-F1
#
_cell.length_a   1.000
_cell.length_b   1.000
_cell.length_c   1.000
_cell.angle_alpha   90.00
_cell.angle_beta   90.00
_cell.angle_gamma   90.00
#
_symmetry.space_group_name_H-M   'P 1'
#
loop_
_entity.id
_entity.type
_entity.pdbx_description
1 polymer ?
#
loop_
_entity_poly.entity_id
_entity_poly.type
_entity_poly.pdbx_seq_one_letter_code
_entity_poly.pdbx_strand_id
1 'polypeptide(L)'
;MFNGVLKNIKIEETVSLLSCFVSQEKLQDAQKPREELDMLFTQLQDTARRVAKVRLECKVEIDVEDFVSSFRLDIMEAVYSWAKRSKFYEIMEIT
;
A
#
# COMPACT_ATOMS: atom_id res chain seq x y z
N MET A 1 11.42 4.90 -2.90
CA MET A 1 12.23 5.05 -4.14
C MET A 1 13.73 4.99 -3.83
N PHE A 2 14.28 5.92 -3.05
CA PHE A 2 15.71 5.94 -2.71
C PHE A 2 16.17 4.88 -1.71
N ASN A 3 15.25 4.20 -1.02
CA ASN A 3 15.53 3.06 -0.13
C ASN A 3 15.74 1.72 -0.88
N GLY A 4 15.69 1.72 -2.22
CA GLY A 4 15.94 0.52 -3.02
C GLY A 4 14.80 -0.50 -3.09
N VAL A 5 13.70 -0.31 -2.34
CA VAL A 5 12.55 -1.24 -2.30
C VAL A 5 11.98 -1.50 -3.70
N LEU A 6 11.84 -0.44 -4.51
CA LEU A 6 11.28 -0.56 -5.87
C LEU A 6 12.21 -1.25 -6.88
N LYS A 7 13.49 -1.49 -6.53
CA LYS A 7 14.48 -2.05 -7.47
C LYS A 7 14.33 -3.56 -7.64
N ASN A 8 13.88 -4.25 -6.58
CA ASN A 8 13.88 -5.71 -6.51
C ASN A 8 12.48 -6.33 -6.58
N ILE A 9 11.46 -5.52 -6.87
CA ILE A 9 10.06 -5.97 -6.93
C ILE A 9 9.56 -6.00 -8.38
N LYS A 10 8.58 -6.86 -8.64
CA LYS A 10 7.95 -6.99 -9.96
C LYS A 10 7.08 -5.77 -10.28
N ILE A 11 6.73 -5.61 -11.55
CA ILE A 11 5.87 -4.51 -12.00
C ILE A 11 4.50 -4.61 -11.31
N GLU A 12 3.96 -5.82 -11.18
CA GLU A 12 2.65 -6.06 -10.57
C GLU A 12 2.66 -5.70 -9.08
N GLU A 13 3.73 -6.05 -8.37
CA GLU A 13 3.96 -5.67 -6.97
C GLU A 13 4.09 -4.14 -6.81
N THR A 14 4.76 -3.49 -7.76
CA THR A 14 4.91 -2.02 -7.76
C THR A 14 3.56 -1.33 -7.93
N VAL A 15 2.78 -1.74 -8.94
CA VAL A 15 1.46 -1.14 -9.22
C VAL A 15 0.51 -1.37 -8.04
N SER A 16 0.58 -2.54 -7.41
CA SER A 16 -0.18 -2.86 -6.20
C SER A 16 0.23 -1.97 -5.03
N LEU A 17 1.53 -1.79 -4.77
CA LEU A 17 2.00 -0.91 -3.70
C LEU A 17 1.57 0.55 -3.91
N LEU A 18 1.53 1.01 -5.16
CA LEU A 18 1.06 2.35 -5.51
C LEU A 18 -0.44 2.54 -5.24
N SER A 19 -1.24 1.48 -5.26
CA SER A 19 -2.68 1.58 -4.95
C SER A 19 -2.92 2.08 -3.52
N CYS A 20 -1.99 1.79 -2.61
CA CYS A 20 -2.07 2.23 -1.22
C CYS A 20 -2.02 3.76 -1.04
N PHE A 21 -1.54 4.50 -2.03
CA PHE A 21 -1.46 5.96 -1.99
C PHE A 21 -2.73 6.65 -2.51
N VAL A 22 -3.51 5.95 -3.33
CA VAL A 22 -4.69 6.50 -4.01
C VAL A 22 -6.00 5.99 -3.43
N SER A 23 -5.96 4.87 -2.71
CA SER A 23 -7.14 4.31 -2.06
C SER A 23 -7.57 5.18 -0.88
N GLN A 24 -8.71 5.86 -1.04
CA GLN A 24 -9.29 6.73 -0.01
C GLN A 24 -10.42 6.03 0.75
N GLU A 25 -11.10 5.09 0.10
CA GLU A 25 -12.25 4.37 0.64
C GLU A 25 -11.81 3.16 1.47
N LYS A 26 -12.52 2.92 2.58
CA LYS A 26 -12.36 1.71 3.38
C LYS A 26 -13.29 0.63 2.83
N LEU A 27 -12.73 -0.49 2.41
CA LEU A 27 -13.54 -1.66 2.03
C LEU A 27 -13.73 -2.54 3.25
N GLN A 28 -14.96 -3.03 3.48
CA GLN A 28 -15.27 -3.87 4.63
C GLN A 28 -14.86 -5.34 4.39
N ASP A 29 -14.91 -5.81 3.14
CA ASP A 29 -14.72 -7.20 2.75
C ASP A 29 -13.47 -7.43 1.89
N ALA A 30 -12.48 -6.52 1.97
CA ALA A 30 -11.25 -6.65 1.21
C ALA A 30 -10.53 -7.97 1.50
N GLN A 31 -10.23 -8.73 0.44
CA GLN A 31 -9.45 -9.95 0.56
C GLN A 31 -8.06 -9.65 1.12
N LYS A 32 -7.62 -10.48 2.08
CA LYS A 32 -6.27 -10.35 2.65
C LYS A 32 -5.22 -10.51 1.54
N PRO A 33 -4.27 -9.56 1.41
CA PRO A 33 -3.23 -9.67 0.40
C PRO A 33 -2.30 -10.85 0.68
N ARG A 34 -1.68 -11.36 -0.39
CA ARG A 34 -0.61 -12.36 -0.29
C ARG A 34 0.58 -11.86 0.54
N GLU A 35 1.35 -12.79 1.10
CA GLU A 35 2.47 -12.51 2.00
C GLU A 35 3.51 -11.53 1.42
N GLU A 36 3.85 -11.66 0.13
CA GLU A 36 4.77 -10.76 -0.57
C GLU A 36 4.28 -9.30 -0.53
N LEU A 37 2.97 -9.07 -0.71
CA LEU A 37 2.37 -7.74 -0.69
C LEU A 37 2.27 -7.19 0.73
N ASP A 38 1.99 -8.04 1.71
CA ASP A 38 1.97 -7.67 3.14
C ASP A 38 3.35 -7.21 3.64
N MET A 39 4.41 -7.89 3.20
CA MET A 39 5.79 -7.46 3.47
C MET A 39 6.11 -6.09 2.86
N LEU A 40 5.69 -5.84 1.61
CA LEU A 40 5.89 -4.54 0.97
C LEU A 40 5.10 -3.43 1.64
N PHE A 41 3.87 -3.72 2.08
CA PHE A 41 3.05 -2.79 2.82
C PHE A 41 3.67 -2.43 4.17
N THR A 42 4.23 -3.42 4.89
CA THR A 42 4.96 -3.17 6.15
C THR A 42 6.14 -2.21 5.93
N GLN A 43 6.94 -2.43 4.87
CA GLN A 43 8.05 -1.54 4.54
C GLN A 43 7.59 -0.11 4.18
N LEU A 44 6.43 0.02 3.55
CA LEU A 44 5.79 1.31 3.29
C LEU A 44 5.40 1.99 4.61
N GLN A 45 4.74 1.28 5.52
CA GLN A 45 4.33 1.80 6.83
C GLN A 45 5.53 2.24 7.68
N ASP A 46 6.61 1.47 7.71
CA ASP A 46 7.84 1.83 8.41
C ASP A 46 8.47 3.11 7.84
N THR A 47 8.46 3.23 6.50
CA THR A 47 8.95 4.43 5.82
C THR A 47 8.06 5.65 6.13
N ALA A 48 6.73 5.48 6.07
CA ALA A 48 5.77 6.52 6.40
C ALA A 48 5.94 6.99 7.86
N ARG A 49 6.11 6.05 8.79
CA ARG A 49 6.37 6.33 10.20
C ARG A 49 7.65 7.13 10.41
N ARG A 50 8.72 6.79 9.67
CA ARG A 50 9.98 7.57 9.69
C ARG A 50 9.77 9.00 9.19
N VAL A 51 9.00 9.18 8.11
CA VAL A 51 8.68 10.51 7.57
C VAL A 51 7.86 11.33 8.57
N ALA A 52 6.85 10.73 9.20
CA ALA A 52 6.03 11.41 10.21
C ALA A 52 6.85 11.84 11.45
N LYS A 53 7.78 10.99 11.91
CA LYS A 53 8.72 11.35 12.99
C LYS A 53 9.58 12.56 12.65
N VAL A 54 10.18 12.58 11.44
CA VAL A 54 10.96 13.74 10.98
C VAL A 54 10.09 15.00 10.88
N ARG A 55 8.83 14.86 10.45
CA ARG A 55 7.88 15.97 10.39
C ARG A 55 7.60 16.56 11.78
N LEU A 56 7.47 15.72 12.82
CA LEU A 56 7.37 16.16 14.22
C LEU A 56 8.64 16.86 14.71
N GLU A 57 9.83 16.34 14.37
CA GLU A 57 11.12 16.99 14.70
C GLU A 57 11.23 18.39 14.08
N CYS A 58 10.65 18.59 12.89
CA CYS A 58 10.53 19.89 12.24
C CYS A 58 9.40 20.78 12.78
N LYS A 59 8.76 20.41 13.91
CA LYS A 59 7.64 21.13 14.55
C LYS A 59 6.37 21.25 13.71
N VAL A 60 6.17 20.34 12.76
CA VAL A 60 4.90 20.27 12.03
C VAL A 60 4.02 19.22 12.70
N GLU A 61 2.91 19.67 13.28
CA GLU A 61 1.95 18.78 13.94
C GLU A 61 1.36 17.76 12.95
N ILE A 62 1.43 16.49 13.32
CA ILE A 62 0.88 15.36 12.59
C ILE A 62 0.65 14.21 13.56
N ASP A 63 -0.49 13.52 13.44
CA ASP A 63 -0.67 12.24 14.10
C ASP A 63 0.00 11.12 13.28
N VAL A 64 0.95 10.42 13.92
CA VAL A 64 1.77 9.41 13.24
C VAL A 64 0.93 8.19 12.85
N GLU A 65 0.00 7.76 13.70
CA GLU A 65 -0.81 6.59 13.41
C GLU A 65 -1.87 6.90 12.35
N ASP A 66 -2.47 8.09 12.38
CA ASP A 66 -3.40 8.52 11.33
C ASP A 66 -2.68 8.66 9.98
N PHE A 67 -1.45 9.20 9.97
CA PHE A 67 -0.66 9.28 8.74
C PHE A 67 -0.30 7.90 8.19
N VAL A 68 0.14 6.98 9.04
CA VAL A 68 0.50 5.61 8.60
C VAL A 68 -0.73 4.82 8.16
N SER A 69 -1.87 4.99 8.83
CA SER A 69 -3.13 4.32 8.48
C SER A 69 -3.86 4.95 7.28
N SER A 70 -3.46 6.16 6.85
CA SER A 70 -3.95 6.75 5.60
C SER A 70 -3.55 5.94 4.36
N PHE A 71 -2.49 5.14 4.45
CA PHE A 71 -2.12 4.17 3.43
C PHE A 71 -2.93 2.89 3.61
N ARG A 72 -3.68 2.53 2.57
CA ARG A 72 -4.69 1.46 2.63
C ARG A 72 -4.30 0.25 1.80
N LEU A 73 -4.43 -0.95 2.37
CA LEU A 73 -4.13 -2.22 1.68
C LEU A 73 -5.36 -2.83 0.99
N ASP A 74 -6.52 -2.22 1.14
CA ASP A 74 -7.85 -2.73 0.78
C ASP A 74 -7.95 -3.24 -0.68
N ILE A 75 -7.33 -2.54 -1.63
CA ILE A 75 -7.40 -2.88 -3.07
C ILE A 75 -6.09 -3.48 -3.61
N MET A 76 -5.13 -3.76 -2.74
CA MET A 76 -3.77 -4.14 -3.16
C MET A 76 -3.76 -5.48 -3.92
N GLU A 77 -4.54 -6.46 -3.46
CA GLU A 77 -4.68 -7.79 -4.10
C GLU A 77 -5.45 -7.71 -5.43
N ALA A 78 -6.47 -6.86 -5.49
CA ALA A 78 -7.27 -6.62 -6.69
C ALA A 78 -6.43 -5.95 -7.79
N VAL A 79 -5.64 -4.94 -7.42
CA VAL A 79 -4.73 -4.24 -8.34
C VAL A 79 -3.59 -5.16 -8.80
N TYR A 80 -3.10 -6.05 -7.94
CA TYR A 80 -2.13 -7.07 -8.33
C TYR A 80 -2.69 -7.99 -9.41
N SER A 81 -3.90 -8.51 -9.18
CA SER A 81 -4.59 -9.40 -10.12
C SER A 81 -4.88 -8.71 -11.45
N TRP A 82 -5.30 -7.43 -11.40
CA TRP A 82 -5.43 -6.59 -12.59
C TRP A 82 -4.11 -6.43 -13.35
N ALA A 83 -3.00 -6.15 -12.66
CA ALA A 83 -1.69 -6.04 -13.29
C ALA A 83 -1.21 -7.37 -13.91
N LYS A 84 -1.67 -8.51 -13.38
CA LYS A 84 -1.49 -9.86 -13.96
C LYS A 84 -2.44 -10.19 -15.12
N ARG A 85 -3.28 -9.23 -15.55
CA ARG A 85 -4.27 -9.37 -16.64
C ARG A 85 -5.43 -10.31 -16.32
N SER A 86 -5.79 -10.46 -15.05
CA SER A 86 -7.06 -11.11 -14.68
C SER A 86 -8.24 -10.34 -15.28
N LYS A 87 -9.33 -11.05 -15.55
CA LYS A 87 -10.52 -10.42 -16.12
C LYS A 87 -11.23 -9.59 -15.07
N PHE A 88 -11.94 -8.56 -15.49
CA PHE A 88 -12.62 -7.66 -14.57
C PHE A 88 -13.61 -8.37 -13.62
N TYR A 89 -14.36 -9.37 -14.11
CA TYR A 89 -15.28 -10.12 -13.25
C TYR A 89 -14.56 -10.91 -12.15
N GLU A 90 -13.34 -11.39 -12.40
CA GLU A 90 -12.53 -12.12 -11.41
C GLU A 90 -12.03 -11.16 -10.33
N ILE A 91 -11.79 -9.89 -10.68
CA ILE A 91 -11.31 -8.87 -9.74
C ILE A 91 -12.45 -8.35 -8.85
N MET A 92 -13.66 -8.26 -9.40
CA MET A 92 -14.85 -7.91 -8.64
C MET A 92 -15.20 -8.92 -7.53
N GLU A 93 -14.65 -10.14 -7.60
CA GLU A 93 -14.78 -11.14 -6.51
C GLU A 93 -13.76 -10.92 -5.38
N ILE A 94 -12.72 -10.10 -5.60
CA ILE A 94 -11.61 -9.85 -4.66
C ILE A 94 -11.83 -8.58 -3.82
N THR A 95 -12.54 -7.59 -4.38
CA THR A 95 -12.92 -6.30 -3.76
C THR A 95 -14.32 -6.32 -3.18
#